data_AF-A0A1Q8QUD9-F1
#
_entry.id   AF-A0A1Q8QUD9-F1
#
_cell.length_a   1.000
_cell.length_b   1.000
_cell.length_c   1.000
_cell.angle_alpha   90.00
_cell.angle_beta   90.00
_cell.angle_gamma   90.00
#
_symmetry.space_group_name_H-M   'P 1'
#
loop_
_entity.id
_entity.type
_entity.pdbx_description
1 polymer ?
#
loop_
_entity_poly.entity_id
_entity_poly.type
_entity_poly.pdbx_seq_one_letter_code
_entity_poly.pdbx_strand_id
1 'polypeptide(L)' 'MIDKGLRFSDVIEAMKKQGAVYFGAIGGAGALIAKCIVSAEVMAYPELGTEAVRRLTFKVFSSKRAH' A
#
# COMPACT_ATOMS: atom_id res chain seq x y z
N MET A 1 4.34 -3.37 6.27
CA MET A 1 4.58 -2.25 5.33
C MET A 1 4.20 -2.70 3.93
N ILE A 2 3.58 -1.84 3.12
CA ILE A 2 3.25 -2.10 1.70
C ILE A 2 3.94 -1.03 0.86
N ASP A 3 4.85 -1.40 -0.03
CA ASP A 3 5.57 -0.47 -0.90
C ASP A 3 6.29 -1.25 -2.02
N LYS A 4 7.02 -0.58 -2.91
CA LYS A 4 7.76 -1.17 -4.05
C LYS A 4 9.27 -1.15 -3.83
N GLY A 5 9.96 -2.06 -4.53
CA GLY A 5 11.42 -2.15 -4.57
C GLY A 5 12.03 -2.87 -3.36
N LEU A 6 13.36 -3.02 -3.41
CA LEU A 6 14.16 -3.63 -2.34
C LEU A 6 14.30 -2.68 -1.14
N ARG A 7 14.59 -3.25 0.02
CA ARG A 7 14.84 -2.50 1.26
C ARG A 7 16.29 -2.70 1.69
N PHE A 8 16.85 -1.67 2.31
CA PHE A 8 18.18 -1.75 2.90
C PHE A 8 18.20 -2.73 4.08
N SER A 9 19.38 -3.28 4.36
CA SER A 9 19.62 -4.25 5.45
C SER A 9 19.01 -3.78 6.77
N ASP A 10 19.20 -2.51 7.11
CA ASP A 10 18.82 -1.97 8.42
C ASP A 10 17.30 -1.95 8.60
N VAL A 11 16.56 -1.71 7.52
CA VAL A 11 15.10 -1.79 7.51
C VAL A 11 14.64 -3.24 7.65
N ILE A 12 15.31 -4.18 6.96
CA ILE A 12 14.99 -5.61 7.04
C ILE A 12 15.20 -6.12 8.47
N GLU A 13 16.31 -5.77 9.11
CA GLU A 13 16.61 -6.18 10.48
C GLU A 13 15.64 -5.55 11.49
N ALA A 14 15.29 -4.27 11.33
CA ALA A 14 14.25 -3.64 12.13
C ALA A 14 12.90 -4.34 11.99
N MET A 15 12.50 -4.71 10.77
CA MET A 15 11.25 -5.45 10.52
C MET A 15 11.25 -6.82 11.18
N LYS A 16 12.35 -7.59 11.07
CA LYS A 16 12.49 -8.89 11.75
C LYS A 16 12.36 -8.75 13.26
N LYS A 17 13.04 -7.77 13.86
CA LYS A 17 12.99 -7.51 15.31
C LYS A 17 11.58 -7.18 15.79
N GLN A 18 10.78 -6.48 14.99
CA GLN A 18 9.41 -6.09 15.32
C GLN A 18 8.35 -7.10 14.85
N GLY A 19 8.75 -8.23 14.26
CA GLY A 19 7.82 -9.21 13.69
C GLY A 19 6.97 -8.67 12.53
N ALA A 20 7.47 -7.66 11.81
CA ALA A 20 6.74 -6.99 10.74
C ALA A 20 6.88 -7.70 9.38
N VAL A 21 5.81 -7.68 8.59
CA VAL A 21 5.78 -8.23 7.23
C VAL A 21 5.84 -7.12 6.18
N TYR A 22 6.61 -7.33 5.12
CA TYR A 22 6.67 -6.47 3.95
C TYR A 22 5.87 -7.07 2.80
N PHE A 23 4.92 -6.30 2.27
CA PHE A 23 4.15 -6.65 1.09
C PHE A 23 4.65 -5.82 -0.10
N GLY A 24 5.24 -6.49 -1.07
CA GLY A 24 5.70 -5.85 -2.30
C GLY A 24 4.53 -5.44 -3.19
N ALA A 25 4.46 -4.15 -3.54
CA ALA A 25 3.52 -3.62 -4.52
C ALA A 25 4.13 -3.63 -5.93
N ILE A 26 3.27 -3.83 -6.94
CA ILE A 26 3.66 -3.75 -8.35
C ILE A 26 3.79 -2.28 -8.75
N GLY A 27 4.98 -1.88 -9.17
CA GLY A 27 5.24 -0.53 -9.70
C GLY A 27 4.51 -0.30 -11.04
N GLY A 28 4.02 0.92 -11.27
CA GLY A 28 3.34 1.29 -12.51
C GLY A 28 1.86 0.89 -12.60
N ALA A 29 1.35 0.09 -11.66
CA ALA A 29 -0.05 -0.36 -11.65
C ALA A 29 -1.02 0.58 -10.91
N GLY A 30 -0.63 1.84 -10.67
CA GLY A 30 -1.38 2.77 -9.81
C GLY A 30 -2.83 3.00 -10.25
N ALA A 31 -3.05 3.20 -11.56
CA ALA A 31 -4.40 3.38 -12.12
C ALA A 31 -5.28 2.13 -11.98
N LEU A 32 -4.68 0.93 -12.04
CA LEU A 32 -5.39 -0.32 -11.84
C LEU A 32 -5.73 -0.52 -10.35
N ILE A 33 -4.77 -0.27 -9.46
CA ILE A 33 -4.95 -0.37 -8.00
C ILE A 33 -6.01 0.63 -7.52
N ALA A 34 -6.05 1.83 -8.09
CA ALA A 34 -7.05 2.86 -7.76
C ALA A 34 -8.49 2.36 -7.98
N LYS A 35 -8.73 1.43 -8.92
CA LYS A 35 -10.05 0.82 -9.13
C LYS A 35 -10.51 -0.07 -7.97
N CYS A 36 -9.59 -0.50 -7.11
CA CYS A 36 -9.89 -1.30 -5.92
C CYS A 36 -10.17 -0.46 -4.67
N ILE A 37 -9.91 0.85 -4.71
CA ILE A 37 -10.11 1.76 -3.59
C ILE A 37 -11.60 2.12 -3.49
N VAL A 38 -12.19 1.86 -2.33
CA VAL A 38 -13.60 2.10 -2.01
C VAL A 38 -13.78 3.44 -1.29
N SER A 39 -12.81 3.83 -0.46
CA SER A 39 -12.80 5.15 0.18
C SER A 39 -11.38 5.67 0.41
N ALA A 40 -11.25 6.99 0.44
CA ALA A 40 -10.01 7.69 0.74
C ALA A 40 -10.32 8.93 1.59
N GLU A 41 -9.89 8.92 2.86
CA GLU A 41 -10.11 10.01 3.82
C GLU A 41 -8.76 10.61 4.23
N VAL A 42 -8.66 11.94 4.25
CA VAL A 42 -7.46 12.64 4.76
C VAL A 42 -7.52 12.69 6.28
N MET A 43 -6.55 12.05 6.93
CA MET A 43 -6.48 11.93 8.39
C MET A 43 -5.61 13.02 9.04
N ALA A 44 -4.60 13.51 8.33
CA ALA A 44 -3.67 14.53 8.82
C ALA A 44 -2.94 15.22 7.67
N TYR A 45 -2.46 16.44 7.94
CA TYR A 45 -1.62 17.26 7.05
C TYR A 45 -2.24 17.52 5.65
N PRO A 46 -3.48 18.04 5.57
CA PRO A 46 -4.16 18.28 4.30
C PRO A 46 -3.40 19.23 3.35
N GLU A 47 -2.59 20.13 3.90
CA GLU A 47 -1.73 21.05 3.17
C GLU A 47 -0.67 20.36 2.31
N LEU A 48 -0.31 19.11 2.62
CA LEU A 48 0.66 18.32 1.85
C LEU A 48 0.08 17.72 0.55
N GLY A 49 -1.20 17.94 0.27
CA GLY A 49 -1.83 17.49 -0.97
C GLY A 49 -1.70 15.97 -1.14
N THR A 50 -1.08 15.50 -2.22
CA THR A 50 -0.92 14.07 -2.53
C THR A 50 -0.16 13.29 -1.44
N GLU A 51 0.70 13.95 -0.67
CA GLU A 51 1.50 13.33 0.40
C GLU A 51 0.79 13.30 1.76
N ALA A 52 -0.41 13.88 1.87
CA ALA A 52 -1.18 13.85 3.11
C ALA A 52 -1.49 12.42 3.58
N VAL A 53 -1.54 12.21 4.90
CA VAL A 53 -1.82 10.90 5.49
C VAL A 53 -3.27 10.55 5.22
N ARG A 54 -3.49 9.42 4.54
CA ARG A 54 -4.84 8.96 4.15
C ARG A 54 -5.19 7.61 4.74
N ARG A 55 -6.44 7.47 5.18
CA ARG A 55 -7.06 6.18 5.45
C ARG A 55 -7.71 5.70 4.16
N LEU A 56 -7.23 4.58 3.62
CA LEU A 56 -7.78 3.95 2.43
C LEU A 56 -8.55 2.69 2.82
N THR A 57 -9.76 2.54 2.29
CA THR A 57 -10.48 1.25 2.30
C THR A 57 -10.44 0.67 0.90
N PHE A 58 -10.10 -0.60 0.76
CA PHE A 58 -10.05 -1.27 -0.54
C PHE A 58 -10.78 -2.60 -0.49
N LYS A 59 -11.25 -3.05 -1.67
CA LYS A 59 -11.85 -4.38 -1.84
C LYS A 59 -10.99 -5.19 -2.80
N VAL A 60 -10.70 -6.43 -2.41
CA VAL A 60 -10.00 -7.36 -3.28
C VAL A 60 -10.95 -7.80 -4.39
N PHE A 61 -10.56 -7.58 -5.64
CA PHE A 61 -11.22 -8.21 -6.77
C PHE A 61 -10.88 -9.71 -6.76
N SER A 62 -11.83 -10.52 -6.31
CA SER A 62 -11.83 -11.93 -6.65
C SER A 62 -12.35 -12.05 -8.08
N SER A 63 -11.43 -12.22 -9.03
CA SER A 63 -11.79 -12.90 -10.27
C SER A 63 -12.16 -14.32 -9.87
N LYS A 64 -13.47 -14.66 -9.89
CA LYS A 64 -13.84 -16.06 -10.06
C LYS A 64 -13.24 -16.45 -11.41
N ARG A 65 -12.24 -17.33 -11.42
CA ARG A 65 -11.77 -17.96 -12.66
C ARG A 65 -13.01 -18.48 -13.37
N ALA A 66 -13.35 -17.87 -14.51
CA ALA A 66 -14.06 -18.59 -15.54
C ALA A 66 -13.09 -19.69 -15.97
N HIS A 67 -13.35 -20.90 -15.45
CA HIS A 67 -12.84 -22.12 -16.04
C HIS A 67 -13.49 -22.32 -17.40
#